data_AF-A0A6P0S361-F1
#
_entry.id   AF-A0A6P0S361-F1
#
_cell.length_a   1.000
_cell.length_b   1.000
_cell.length_c   1.000
_cell.angle_alpha   90.00
_cell.angle_beta   90.00
_cell.angle_gamma   90.00
#
_symmetry.space_group_name_H-M   'P 1'
#
loop_
_entity.id
_entity.type
_entity.pdbx_description
1 polymer ?
#
loop_
_entity_poly.entity_id
_entity_poly.type
_entity_poly.pdbx_seq_one_letter_code
_entity_poly.pdbx_strand_id
1 'polypeptide(L)' 'MCKLSSKLESQIKALPLEGLEELAEALLDFSTLDDLSAWLQNNN' A
#
# COMPACT_ATOMS: atom_id res chain seq x y z
N MET A 1 12.03 -5.87 -15.76
CA MET A 1 11.37 -4.59 -15.41
C MET A 1 10.13 -4.90 -14.60
N CYS A 2 10.26 -5.12 -13.29
CA CYS A 2 9.09 -5.27 -12.42
C CYS A 2 8.46 -3.89 -12.25
N LYS A 3 7.53 -3.53 -13.14
CA LYS A 3 6.59 -2.44 -12.87
C LYS A 3 5.81 -2.88 -11.64
N LEU A 4 6.04 -2.24 -10.50
CA LEU A 4 5.05 -2.21 -9.43
C LEU A 4 3.71 -1.94 -10.13
N SER A 5 2.82 -2.93 -10.16
CA SER A 5 1.64 -2.95 -11.03
C SER A 5 0.98 -1.59 -10.94
N SER A 6 0.82 -0.86 -12.05
CA SER A 6 0.39 0.55 -12.01
C SER A 6 -0.87 0.80 -11.17
N LYS A 7 -1.69 -0.25 -11.00
CA LYS A 7 -2.82 -0.32 -10.08
C LYS A 7 -2.48 -0.18 -8.59
N LEU A 8 -1.39 -0.77 -8.11
CA LEU A 8 -0.94 -0.63 -6.71
C LEU A 8 -0.48 0.81 -6.45
N GLU A 9 0.30 1.37 -7.37
CA GLU A 9 0.75 2.77 -7.26
C GLU A 9 -0.43 3.75 -7.31
N SER A 10 -1.43 3.50 -8.17
CA SER A 10 -2.66 4.30 -8.20
C SER A 10 -3.46 4.20 -6.90
N GLN A 11 -3.51 3.03 -6.25
CA GLN A 11 -4.19 2.87 -4.96
C GLN A 11 -3.46 3.64 -3.86
N ILE A 12 -2.13 3.54 -3.79
CA ILE A 12 -1.34 4.29 -2.81
C ILE A 12 -1.48 5.80 -3.02
N LYS A 13 -1.48 6.27 -4.28
CA LYS A 13 -1.68 7.70 -4.60
C LYS A 13 -3.11 8.19 -4.36
N ALA A 14 -4.08 7.28 -4.28
CA ALA A 14 -5.48 7.61 -4.01
C ALA A 14 -5.80 7.62 -2.51
N LEU A 15 -4.91 7.10 -1.66
CA LEU A 15 -5.11 7.11 -0.21
C LEU A 15 -5.13 8.55 0.34
N PRO A 16 -6.02 8.86 1.28
CA PRO A 16 -5.99 10.11 2.03
C PRO A 16 -4.73 10.16 2.91
N LEU A 17 -4.40 11.36 3.41
CA LEU A 17 -3.21 11.58 4.24
C LEU A 17 -3.17 10.61 5.44
N GLU A 18 -4.30 10.44 6.14
CA GLU A 18 -4.45 9.53 7.28
C GLU A 18 -4.12 8.08 6.90
N GLY A 19 -4.63 7.60 5.77
CA GLY A 19 -4.28 6.27 5.25
C GLY A 19 -2.82 6.15 4.80
N LEU A 20 -2.16 7.25 4.44
CA LEU A 20 -0.72 7.27 4.15
C LEU A 20 0.11 7.15 5.44
N GLU A 21 -0.35 7.77 6.52
CA GLU A 21 0.27 7.67 7.85
C GLU A 21 0.13 6.26 8.42
N GLU A 22 -1.07 5.67 8.33
CA GLU A 22 -1.32 4.27 8.71
C GLU A 22 -0.51 3.29 7.84
N LEU A 23 -0.44 3.55 6.53
CA LEU A 23 0.41 2.78 5.63
C LEU A 23 1.88 2.87 6.05
N ALA A 24 2.38 4.04 6.42
CA ALA A 24 3.78 4.20 6.82
C ALA A 24 4.11 3.43 8.11
N GLU A 25 3.17 3.35 9.05
CA GLU A 25 3.34 2.58 10.28
C GLU A 25 3.27 1.07 10.00
N ALA A 26 2.28 0.62 9.23
CA ALA A 26 2.12 -0.78 8.85
C ALA A 26 3.24 -1.27 7.92
N LEU A 27 3.79 -0.39 7.07
CA LEU A 27 4.89 -0.71 6.15
C LEU A 27 6.16 -1.15 6.89
N LEU A 28 6.34 -0.75 8.16
CA LEU A 28 7.44 -1.22 9.00
C LEU A 28 7.29 -2.71 9.39
N ASP A 29 6.07 -3.22 9.43
CA ASP A 29 5.75 -4.62 9.74
C ASP A 29 5.70 -5.51 8.48
N PHE A 30 5.54 -4.89 7.30
CA PHE A 30 5.45 -5.62 6.04
C PHE A 30 6.75 -6.32 5.70
N SER A 31 6.67 -7.64 5.52
CA SER A 31 7.79 -8.46 5.10
C SER A 31 7.81 -8.68 3.58
N THR A 32 6.65 -8.53 2.93
CA THR A 32 6.48 -8.80 1.50
C THR A 32 5.58 -7.78 0.80
N LEU A 33 5.61 -7.79 -0.54
CA LEU A 33 4.64 -7.03 -1.36
C LEU A 33 3.20 -7.56 -1.23
N ASP A 34 3.02 -8.80 -0.76
CA ASP A 34 1.70 -9.38 -0.52
C ASP A 34 1.03 -8.73 0.69
N ASP A 35 1.79 -8.44 1.75
CA ASP A 35 1.32 -7.70 2.94
C ASP A 35 0.81 -6.31 2.55
N LEU A 36 1.57 -5.59 1.72
CA LEU A 36 1.16 -4.29 1.18
C LEU A 36 -0.13 -4.40 0.35
N SER A 37 -0.25 -5.45 -0.46
CA SER A 37 -1.42 -5.66 -1.30
C SER A 37 -2.66 -6.02 -0.48
N ALA A 38 -2.51 -6.84 0.56
CA ALA A 38 -3.58 -7.21 1.49
C ALA A 38 -4.03 -6.00 2.32
N TRP A 39 -3.09 -5.19 2.81
CA TRP A 39 -3.41 -3.97 3.54
C TRP A 39 -4.15 -2.95 2.66
N LEU A 40 -3.71 -2.76 1.41
CA LEU A 40 -4.40 -1.90 0.44
C LEU A 40 -5.79 -2.41 0.05
N GLN A 41 -6.02 -3.73 0.07
CA GLN A 41 -7.35 -4.31 -0.15
C GLN A 41 -8.28 -4.12 1.06
N ASN A 42 -7.73 -4.06 2.27
CA ASN A 42 -8.50 -3.89 3.50
C ASN A 42 -8.86 -2.42 3.80
N ASN A 43 -8.10 -1.47 3.25
CA ASN A 43 -8.26 -0.02 3.46
C ASN A 43 -8.91 0.73 2.27
N ASN A 44 -9.64 0.02 1.41
CA ASN A 44 -10.30 0.53 0.19
C ASN A 44 -11.78 0.13 0.22
#